data_AF-A0A5D2N768-F1
#
_entry.id   AF-A0A5D2N768-F1
#
_cell.length_a   1.000
_cell.length_b   1.000
_cell.length_c   1.000
_cell.angle_alpha   90.00
_cell.angle_beta   90.00
_cell.angle_gamma   90.00
#
_symmetry.space_group_name_H-M   'P 1'
#
loop_
_entity.id
_entity.type
_entity.pdbx_description
1 polymer ?
#
loop_
_entity_poly.entity_id
_entity_poly.type
_entity_poly.pdbx_seq_one_letter_code
_entity_poly.pdbx_strand_id
1 'polypeptide(L)'
;MNPYAGHQNPLKEGQELLRKGLLSEAVLALEAEVMKNPENAEGCRLLGITHAEDDDDQQAIAAMMRAREFNPTNLEVLMKLKISEH
;
A
#
# COMPACT_ATOMS: atom_id res chain seq x y z
N MET A 1 5.59 17.43 -3.03
CA MET A 1 6.73 16.78 -2.36
C MET A 1 6.15 16.00 -1.19
N ASN A 2 6.38 14.69 -1.12
CA ASN A 2 5.75 13.84 -0.11
C ASN A 2 6.37 14.12 1.28
N PRO A 3 5.60 14.57 2.29
CA PRO A 3 6.14 14.96 3.59
C PRO A 3 6.75 13.79 4.36
N TYR A 4 6.30 12.56 4.10
CA TYR A 4 6.76 11.35 4.80
C TYR A 4 8.04 10.76 4.18
N ALA A 5 8.50 11.25 3.03
CA ALA A 5 9.73 10.77 2.38
C ALA A 5 10.99 10.95 3.24
N GLY A 6 10.98 11.91 4.17
CA GLY A 6 12.04 12.13 5.15
C GLY A 6 11.84 11.45 6.51
N HIS A 7 10.72 10.75 6.73
CA HIS A 7 10.45 10.10 8.01
C HIS A 7 11.36 8.89 8.23
N GLN A 8 11.70 8.62 9.49
CA GLN A 8 12.57 7.49 9.84
C GLN A 8 11.92 6.15 9.49
N ASN A 9 10.59 6.03 9.64
CA ASN A 9 9.86 4.80 9.39
C ASN A 9 8.45 5.06 8.78
N PRO A 10 8.38 5.39 7.48
CA PRO A 10 7.12 5.75 6.82
C PRO A 10 6.08 4.62 6.83
N LEU A 11 6.53 3.35 6.76
CA LEU A 11 5.64 2.18 6.89
C LEU A 11 4.79 2.21 8.16
N LYS A 12 5.41 2.46 9.32
CA LYS A 12 4.73 2.44 10.61
C LYS A 12 3.73 3.57 10.72
N GLU A 13 4.11 4.76 10.25
CA GLU A 13 3.21 5.92 10.22
C GLU A 13 1.99 5.64 9.34
N GLY A 14 2.20 5.08 8.14
CA GLY A 14 1.12 4.68 7.24
C GLY A 14 0.15 3.68 7.86
N GLN A 15 0.65 2.70 8.63
CA GLN A 15 -0.20 1.76 9.38
C GLN A 15 -1.04 2.45 10.46
N GLU A 16 -0.47 3.41 11.19
CA GLU A 16 -1.19 4.16 12.22
C GLU A 16 -2.24 5.09 11.61
N LEU A 17 -1.94 5.75 10.50
CA LEU A 17 -2.86 6.60 9.76
C LEU A 17 -4.03 5.80 9.18
N LEU A 18 -3.74 4.63 8.58
CA LEU A 18 -4.76 3.71 8.08
C LEU A 18 -5.70 3.26 9.21
N ARG A 19 -5.16 2.92 10.38
CA ARG A 19 -5.97 2.58 11.57
C ARG A 19 -6.82 3.74 12.09
N LYS A 20 -6.39 4.98 11.88
CA LYS A 20 -7.15 6.19 12.23
C LYS A 20 -8.20 6.54 11.17
N GLY A 21 -8.24 5.83 10.04
CA GLY A 21 -9.11 6.15 8.89
C GLY A 21 -8.63 7.37 8.10
N LEU A 22 -7.39 7.81 8.29
CA LEU A 22 -6.80 8.94 7.59
C LEU A 22 -6.18 8.44 6.28
N LEU A 23 -7.05 8.03 5.34
CA LEU A 23 -6.64 7.34 4.11
C LEU A 23 -5.67 8.18 3.26
N SER A 24 -5.96 9.46 3.04
CA SER A 24 -5.08 10.33 2.24
C SER A 24 -3.68 10.49 2.85
N GLU A 25 -3.58 10.61 4.17
CA GLU A 25 -2.29 10.66 4.86
C GLU A 25 -1.58 9.30 4.83
N ALA A 26 -2.32 8.22 5.02
CA ALA A 26 -1.80 6.86 4.95
C ALA A 26 -1.22 6.55 3.57
N VAL A 27 -1.89 6.95 2.48
CA VAL A 27 -1.38 6.84 1.11
C VAL A 27 -0.04 7.53 1.00
N LEU A 28 0.07 8.79 1.41
CA LEU A 28 1.34 9.53 1.33
C LEU A 28 2.45 8.85 2.14
N ALA A 29 2.16 8.39 3.36
CA ALA A 29 3.14 7.69 4.19
C ALA A 29 3.60 6.37 3.55
N LEU A 30 2.68 5.59 3.00
CA LEU A 30 2.98 4.31 2.36
C LEU A 30 3.67 4.48 1.00
N GLU A 31 3.32 5.50 0.22
CA GLU A 31 4.04 5.87 -0.99
C GLU A 31 5.50 6.23 -0.69
N ALA A 32 5.75 6.95 0.41
CA ALA A 32 7.11 7.26 0.84
C ALA A 32 7.90 5.98 1.17
N GLU A 33 7.27 5.01 1.82
CA GLU A 33 7.87 3.70 2.08
C GLU A 33 8.16 2.95 0.78
N VAL A 34 7.22 2.87 -0.15
CA VAL A 34 7.38 2.15 -1.41
C VAL A 34 8.39 2.85 -2.33
N MET A 35 8.50 4.18 -2.29
CA MET A 35 9.55 4.91 -3.00
C MET A 35 10.94 4.61 -2.43
N LYS A 36 11.05 4.50 -1.09
CA LYS A 36 12.32 4.21 -0.42
C LYS A 36 12.73 2.74 -0.55
N ASN A 37 11.77 1.84 -0.40
CA ASN A 37 11.92 0.39 -0.42
C ASN A 37 10.90 -0.21 -1.41
N PRO A 38 11.16 -0.12 -2.73
CA PRO A 38 10.23 -0.60 -3.76
C PRO A 38 9.97 -2.10 -3.73
N GLU A 39 10.88 -2.87 -3.12
CA GLU A 39 10.78 -4.33 -2.92
C GLU A 39 10.01 -4.72 -1.65
N ASN A 40 9.62 -3.75 -0.84
CA ASN A 40 8.86 -4.01 0.39
C ASN A 40 7.42 -4.37 0.05
N ALA A 41 7.16 -5.67 -0.11
CA ALA A 41 5.84 -6.20 -0.43
C ALA A 41 4.76 -5.80 0.60
N GLU A 42 5.14 -5.62 1.87
CA GLU A 42 4.21 -5.20 2.91
C GLU A 42 3.77 -3.74 2.74
N GLY A 43 4.70 -2.85 2.39
CA GLY A 43 4.39 -1.46 2.06
C GLY A 43 3.47 -1.36 0.86
N CYS A 44 3.76 -2.13 -0.20
CA CYS A 44 2.92 -2.19 -1.40
C CYS A 44 1.52 -2.76 -1.10
N ARG A 45 1.43 -3.79 -0.26
CA ARG A 45 0.16 -4.38 0.16
C ARG A 45 -0.69 -3.37 0.92
N LEU A 46 -0.13 -2.73 1.94
CA LEU A 46 -0.85 -1.74 2.74
C LEU A 46 -1.28 -0.54 1.90
N LEU A 47 -0.45 -0.09 0.95
CA LEU A 47 -0.81 0.96 0.00
C LEU A 47 -2.03 0.53 -0.83
N GLY A 48 -2.04 -0.71 -1.32
CA GLY A 48 -3.18 -1.26 -2.06
C GLY A 48 -4.45 -1.39 -1.23
N ILE A 49 -4.34 -1.77 0.04
CA ILE A 49 -5.50 -1.79 0.97
C ILE A 49 -6.02 -0.38 1.16
N THR A 50 -5.13 0.57 1.42
CA THR A 50 -5.50 1.97 1.66
C THR A 50 -6.24 2.57 0.47
N HIS A 51 -5.77 2.32 -0.75
CA HIS A 51 -6.47 2.74 -1.97
C HIS A 51 -7.82 2.05 -2.15
N ALA A 52 -7.92 0.75 -1.83
CA ALA A 52 -9.20 0.05 -1.90
C ALA A 52 -10.23 0.60 -0.90
N GLU A 53 -9.78 1.00 0.29
CA GLU A 53 -10.65 1.66 1.29
C GLU A 53 -11.01 3.10 0.88
N ASP A 54 -10.22 3.73 0.01
CA ASP A 54 -10.45 5.07 -0.55
C ASP A 54 -11.30 5.03 -1.85
N ASP A 55 -11.87 3.87 -2.20
CA ASP A 55 -12.58 3.60 -3.46
C ASP A 55 -11.71 3.82 -4.73
N ASP A 56 -10.38 3.83 -4.60
CA ASP A 56 -9.43 3.95 -5.71
C ASP A 56 -8.93 2.57 -6.16
N ASP A 57 -9.84 1.79 -6.75
CA ASP A 57 -9.56 0.42 -7.20
C ASP A 57 -8.40 0.33 -8.20
N GLN A 58 -8.20 1.35 -9.04
CA GLN A 58 -7.12 1.36 -10.02
C GLN A 58 -5.75 1.37 -9.34
N GLN A 59 -5.55 2.27 -8.37
CA GLN A 59 -4.30 2.31 -7.61
C GLN A 59 -4.16 1.12 -6.67
N ALA A 60 -5.28 0.63 -6.12
CA ALA A 60 -5.29 -0.56 -5.29
C ALA A 60 -4.75 -1.78 -6.04
N ILE A 61 -5.25 -2.05 -7.25
CA ILE A 61 -4.80 -3.16 -8.10
C ILE A 61 -3.33 -3.00 -8.47
N ALA A 62 -2.90 -1.79 -8.85
CA ALA A 62 -1.50 -1.53 -9.21
C ALA A 62 -0.54 -1.83 -8.03
N ALA A 63 -0.88 -1.36 -6.83
CA ALA A 63 -0.11 -1.62 -5.62
C ALA A 63 -0.13 -3.10 -5.22
N MET A 64 -1.27 -3.78 -5.35
CA MET A 64 -1.39 -5.23 -5.11
C MET A 64 -0.56 -6.05 -6.11
N MET A 65 -0.54 -5.68 -7.40
CA MET A 65 0.30 -6.35 -8.39
C MET A 65 1.77 -6.25 -8.02
N ARG A 66 2.23 -5.07 -7.58
CA ARG A 66 3.60 -4.87 -7.12
C ARG A 66 3.91 -5.68 -5.86
N ALA A 67 2.98 -5.73 -4.90
CA ALA A 67 3.11 -6.58 -3.73
C ALA A 67 3.26 -8.07 -4.10
N ARG A 68 2.55 -8.52 -5.13
CA ARG A 68 2.65 -9.89 -5.67
C ARG A 68 3.99 -10.16 -6.34
N GLU A 69 4.58 -9.19 -7.03
CA GLU A 69 5.90 -9.35 -7.66
C GLU A 69 6.98 -9.67 -6.63
N PHE A 70 6.94 -9.00 -5.47
CA PHE A 70 7.94 -9.18 -4.41
C PHE A 70 7.56 -10.24 -3.36
N ASN A 71 6.27 -10.54 -3.21
CA ASN A 71 5.78 -11.62 -2.35
C ASN A 71 4.60 -12.37 -3.00
N PRO A 72 4.89 -13.30 -3.93
CA PRO A 72 3.84 -14.01 -4.68
C PRO A 72 3.04 -15.00 -3.83
N THR A 73 3.49 -15.32 -2.61
CA THR A 73 2.78 -16.22 -1.69
C THR A 73 1.86 -15.49 -0.72
N ASN A 74 1.79 -14.15 -0.78
CA ASN A 74 0.91 -13.38 0.07
C ASN A 74 -0.56 -13.65 -0.28
N LEU A 75 -1.23 -14.43 0.57
CA LEU A 75 -2.59 -14.89 0.34
C LEU A 75 -3.59 -13.73 0.20
N GLU A 76 -3.38 -12.64 0.94
CA GLU A 76 -4.28 -11.49 0.92
C GLU A 76 -4.19 -10.74 -0.42
N VAL A 77 -2.97 -10.55 -0.94
CA VAL A 77 -2.72 -9.96 -2.26
C VAL A 77 -3.35 -10.83 -3.35
N LEU A 78 -3.21 -12.15 -3.25
CA LEU A 78 -3.82 -13.10 -4.20
C LEU A 78 -5.35 -13.03 -4.16
N MET A 79 -5.96 -12.91 -2.98
CA MET A 79 -7.42 -12.77 -2.86
C MET A 79 -7.91 -11.47 -3.48
N LYS A 80 -7.26 -10.33 -3.16
CA LYS A 80 -7.65 -9.02 -3.68
C LYS A 80 -7.58 -8.97 -5.21
N LEU A 81 -6.48 -9.45 -5.81
CA LEU A 81 -6.34 -9.48 -7.27
C LEU A 81 -7.35 -10.42 -7.93
N LYS A 82 -7.61 -11.58 -7.33
CA LYS A 82 -8.57 -12.56 -7.89
C LYS A 82 -10.00 -12.02 -7.95
N ILE A 83 -10.38 -11.17 -7.01
CA ILE A 83 -11.70 -10.51 -7.00
C ILE A 83 -11.77 -9.45 -8.10
N SER A 84 -10.67 -8.74 -8.37
CA SER A 84 -10.59 -7.72 -9.42
C SER A 84 -10.50 -8.26 -10.85
N GLU A 85 -10.22 -9.56 -11.04
CA GLU A 85 -10.14 -10.23 -12.35
C GLU A 85 -11.49 -10.78 -12.87
N HIS A 86 -12.60 -10.51 -12.20
CA HIS A 86 -13.96 -10.98 -12.56
C HIS A 86 -14.85 -9.85 -13.05
#